data_AF-A0A1Y3QEJ7-F1
#
_entry.id   AF-A0A1Y3QEJ7-F1
#
_cell.length_a   1.000
_cell.length_b   1.000
_cell.length_c   1.000
_cell.angle_alpha   90.00
_cell.angle_beta   90.00
_cell.angle_gamma   90.00
#
_symmetry.space_group_name_H-M   'P 1'
#
loop_
_entity.id
_entity.type
_entity.pdbx_description
1 polymer ?
#
loop_
_entity_poly.entity_id
_entity_poly.type
_entity_poly.pdbx_seq_one_letter_code
_entity_poly.pdbx_strand_id
1 'polypeptide(L)' 'MTVTDVSQIPADLFILGCVFILLIFSLLSLGILRMFQQRFRAGWISFGGAVVSAIIFFLILDRWYV' A
#
# COMPACT_ATOMS: atom_id res chain seq x y z
N MET A 1 -23.31 -11.88 -13.53
CA MET A 1 -22.00 -11.37 -13.06
C MET A 1 -21.04 -11.44 -14.22
N THR A 2 -20.76 -10.30 -14.87
CA THR A 2 -19.65 -10.20 -15.81
C THR A 2 -18.37 -10.24 -15.00
N VAL A 3 -17.67 -11.37 -15.02
CA VAL A 3 -16.33 -11.49 -14.45
C VAL A 3 -15.49 -10.42 -15.13
N THR A 4 -15.02 -9.46 -14.35
CA THR A 4 -14.15 -8.39 -14.85
C THR A 4 -12.90 -9.07 -15.39
N ASP A 5 -12.72 -9.03 -16.71
CA ASP A 5 -11.66 -9.76 -17.37
C ASP A 5 -10.33 -9.02 -17.17
N VAL A 6 -9.48 -9.62 -16.33
CA VAL A 6 -8.15 -9.09 -15.97
C VAL A 6 -7.05 -9.62 -16.91
N SER A 7 -7.40 -10.41 -17.93
CA SER A 7 -6.44 -10.97 -18.90
C SER A 7 -5.66 -9.92 -19.69
N GLN A 8 -6.21 -8.71 -19.79
CA GLN A 8 -5.58 -7.56 -20.47
C GLN A 8 -4.70 -6.73 -19.53
N ILE A 9 -4.71 -7.02 -18.22
CA ILE A 9 -3.91 -6.28 -17.25
C ILE A 9 -2.49 -6.85 -17.28
N PRO A 10 -1.48 -6.00 -17.51
CA PRO A 10 -0.09 -6.45 -17.47
C PRO A 10 0.24 -7.00 -16.08
N ALA A 11 0.83 -8.21 -16.03
CA ALA A 11 1.03 -8.97 -14.79
C ALA A 11 1.88 -8.19 -13.76
N ASP A 12 2.78 -7.35 -14.25
CA ASP A 12 3.57 -6.37 -13.51
C ASP A 12 2.69 -5.41 -12.68
N LEU A 13 1.61 -4.89 -13.24
CA LEU A 13 0.70 -3.95 -12.56
C LEU A 13 -0.09 -4.65 -11.45
N PHE A 14 -0.49 -5.91 -11.69
CA PHE A 14 -1.16 -6.72 -10.67
C PHE A 14 -0.23 -7.04 -9.49
N ILE A 15 1.00 -7.49 -9.77
CA ILE A 15 2.00 -7.79 -8.74
C ILE A 15 2.36 -6.52 -7.97
N LEU A 16 2.55 -5.39 -8.66
CA LEU A 16 2.80 -4.09 -8.05
C LEU A 16 1.67 -3.72 -7.08
N GLY A 17 0.42 -3.81 -7.53
CA GLY A 17 -0.76 -3.54 -6.70
C GLY A 17 -0.80 -4.43 -5.45
N CYS A 18 -0.61 -5.75 -5.61
CA CYS A 18 -0.59 -6.69 -4.49
C CYS A 18 0.51 -6.38 -3.46
N VAL A 19 1.74 -6.11 -3.91
CA VAL A 19 2.87 -5.79 -3.03
C VAL A 19 2.59 -4.51 -2.24
N PHE A 20 2.12 -3.45 -2.89
CA PHE A 20 1.83 -2.18 -2.22
C PHE A 20 0.63 -2.28 -1.27
N ILE A 21 -0.44 -3.01 -1.63
CA ILE A 21 -1.56 -3.26 -0.71
C ILE A 21 -1.09 -4.00 0.54
N LEU A 22 -0.32 -5.08 0.38
CA LEU A 22 0.16 -5.86 1.51
C LEU A 22 1.08 -5.03 2.41
N LEU A 23 1.94 -4.21 1.81
CA LEU A 23 2.85 -3.34 2.55
C LEU A 23 2.09 -2.23 3.29
N ILE A 24 1.22 -1.48 2.61
CA ILE A 24 0.47 -0.36 3.21
C ILE A 24 -0.42 -0.87 4.35
N PHE A 25 -1.23 -1.91 4.12
CA PHE A 25 -2.11 -2.45 5.15
C PHE A 25 -1.33 -3.06 6.33
N SER A 26 -0.19 -3.70 6.07
CA SER A 26 0.65 -4.24 7.14
C SER A 26 1.24 -3.11 8.01
N LEU A 27 1.78 -2.05 7.41
CA LEU A 27 2.30 -0.90 8.17
C LEU A 27 1.19 -0.15 8.93
N LEU A 28 0.01 -0.03 8.31
CA LEU A 28 -1.13 0.66 8.91
C LEU A 28 -1.69 -0.13 10.10
N SER A 29 -1.84 -1.45 9.96
CA SER A 29 -2.21 -2.37 11.05
C SER A 29 -1.21 -2.31 12.21
N LEU A 30 0.10 -2.37 11.91
CA LEU A 30 1.15 -2.29 12.93
C LEU A 30 1.19 -0.91 13.61
N GLY A 31 0.95 0.16 12.85
CA GLY A 31 0.90 1.54 13.36
C GLY A 31 -0.24 1.75 14.33
N ILE A 32 -1.44 1.27 13.97
CA ILE A 32 -2.62 1.29 14.85
C ILE A 32 -2.33 0.49 16.11
N LEU A 33 -1.80 -0.74 16.00
CA LEU A 33 -1.46 -1.57 17.15
C LEU A 33 -0.50 -0.87 18.11
N ARG A 34 0.52 -0.18 17.58
CA ARG A 34 1.50 0.57 18.38
C ARG A 34 0.94 1.83 19.04
N MET A 35 -0.07 2.47 18.44
CA MET A 35 -0.79 3.58 19.07
C MET A 35 -1.60 3.11 20.29
N PHE A 36 -2.25 1.95 20.20
CA PHE A 36 -2.96 1.35 21.34
C PHE A 36 -2.02 0.94 22.48
N GLN A 37 -0.76 0.61 22.19
CA GLN A 37 0.26 0.31 23.19
C GLN A 37 0.85 1.58 23.88
N GLN A 38 0.25 2.76 23.71
CA GLN A 38 0.79 4.08 24.12
C GLN A 38 2.19 4.41 23.58
N ARG A 39 2.72 3.61 22.64
CA ARG A 39 4.01 3.84 21.98
C ARG A 39 3.84 4.76 20.77
N PHE A 40 3.31 5.96 21.01
CA PHE A 40 2.95 6.93 19.98
C PHE A 40 4.07 7.25 19.00
N ARG A 41 5.31 7.38 19.46
CA ARG A 41 6.48 7.62 18.59
C ARG A 41 6.69 6.52 17.56
N ALA A 42 6.58 5.26 17.99
CA ALA A 42 6.79 4.11 17.12
C ALA A 42 5.58 3.85 16.20
N GLY A 43 4.38 4.22 16.63
CA GLY A 43 3.16 4.21 15.81
C GLY A 43 3.19 5.26 14.70
N TRP A 44 3.68 6.47 14.99
CA TRP A 44 3.83 7.52 13.99
C TRP A 44 4.79 7.17 12.86
N ILE A 45 5.90 6.49 13.16
CA ILE A 45 6.87 6.06 12.13
C ILE A 45 6.24 5.04 11.18
N SER A 46 5.45 4.10 11.71
CA SER A 46 4.79 3.07 10.90
C SER A 46 3.64 3.65 10.07
N PHE A 47 2.88 4.59 10.65
CA PHE A 47 1.86 5.33 9.91
C PHE A 47 2.47 6.20 8.81
N GLY A 48 3.57 6.91 9.10
CA GLY A 48 4.33 7.68 8.11
C GLY A 48 4.88 6.79 7.00
N GLY A 49 5.40 5.60 7.32
CA GLY A 49 5.83 4.62 6.33
C GLY A 49 4.70 4.15 5.42
N ALA A 50 3.48 3.96 5.93
CA ALA A 50 2.32 3.62 5.12
C ALA A 50 1.96 4.74 4.14
N VAL A 51 1.97 6.00 4.61
CA VAL A 51 1.70 7.18 3.76
C VAL A 51 2.76 7.34 2.67
N VAL A 52 4.04 7.24 3.01
CA VAL A 52 5.15 7.32 2.04
C VAL A 52 5.02 6.21 0.99
N SER A 53 4.66 5.00 1.40
CA SER A 53 4.47 3.89 0.49
C SER A 53 3.29 4.11 -0.47
N ALA A 54 2.20 4.72 0.00
CA ALA A 54 1.08 5.11 -0.86
C ALA A 54 1.46 6.18 -1.88
N ILE A 55 2.28 7.18 -1.49
CA ILE A 55 2.78 8.21 -2.40
C ILE A 55 3.67 7.60 -3.48
N ILE A 56 4.59 6.71 -3.10
CA ILE A 56 5.48 6.03 -4.05
C ILE A 56 4.66 5.19 -5.04
N PHE A 57 3.63 4.48 -4.57
CA PHE A 57 2.73 3.73 -5.45
C PHE A 57 2.07 4.63 -6.50
N PHE A 58 1.55 5.78 -6.07
CA PHE A 58 0.90 6.73 -6.96
C PHE A 58 1.87 7.30 -8.01
N LEU A 59 3.12 7.61 -7.61
CA LEU A 59 4.16 8.06 -8.53
C LEU A 59 4.57 6.98 -9.55
N ILE A 60 4.59 5.71 -9.15
CA ILE A 60 4.89 4.61 -10.09
C ILE A 60 3.76 4.48 -11.10
N LEU A 61 2.50 4.57 -10.66
CA LEU A 61 1.35 4.54 -11.58
C LEU A 61 1.37 5.72 -12.56
N ASP A 62 1.59 6.93 -12.07
CA ASP A 62 1.67 8.15 -12.88
C ASP A 62 2.83 8.11 -13.89
N ARG A 63 3.97 7.53 -13.52
CA ARG A 63 5.15 7.49 -14.39
C ARG A 63 5.09 6.41 -15.47
N TRP A 64 4.46 5.27 -15.19
CA TRP A 64 4.55 4.08 -16.03
C TRP A 64 3.24 3.71 -16.74
N TYR A 65 2.09 4.19 -16.27
CA TYR A 65 0.78 3.78 -16.79
C TYR A 65 -0.18 4.93 -17.15
N VAL A 66 0.15 6.19 -16.83
CA VAL A 66 -0.56 7.41 -17.28
C VAL A 66 0.21 8.04 -18.43
#